data_AF-A0AAW1V6N7-F1
#
_entry.id   AF-A0AAW1V6N7-F1
#
_cell.length_a   1.000
_cell.length_b   1.000
_cell.length_c   1.000
_cell.angle_alpha   90.00
_cell.angle_beta   90.00
_cell.angle_gamma   90.00
#
_symmetry.space_group_name_H-M   'P 1'
#
loop_
_entity.id
_entity.type
_entity.pdbx_description
1 polymer ?
#
loop_
_entity_poly.entity_id
_entity_poly.type
_entity_poly.pdbx_seq_one_letter_code
_entity_poly.pdbx_strand_id
1 'polypeptide(L)'
;MASSAGGHASGRDKIFRIQRRMLRIVAGLYYRSCCRGVYGELGIMSFPELYIYECLLYARSNVHCVTRNSDFHSYKERGGSDVRSSSFRPFWVYHKALI
;
A
#
# COMPACT_ATOMS: atom_id res chain seq x y z
N MET A 1 13.64 17.87 19.14
CA MET A 1 14.28 18.41 17.93
C MET A 1 14.61 17.21 17.05
N ALA A 2 13.98 16.93 15.90
CA ALA A 2 13.33 17.77 14.91
C ALA A 2 11.89 17.28 14.60
N SER A 3 10.96 18.23 14.54
CA SER A 3 9.67 18.06 13.85
C SER A 3 9.84 18.61 12.45
N SER A 4 9.83 17.74 11.43
CA SER A 4 9.78 18.15 10.03
C SER A 4 8.46 17.72 9.40
N ALA A 5 7.69 18.74 9.01
CA ALA A 5 6.83 18.87 7.83
C ALA A 5 5.85 17.72 7.48
N GLY A 6 4.54 18.03 7.57
CA GLY A 6 3.51 17.35 6.77
C GLY A 6 2.18 17.08 7.48
N GLY A 7 1.30 18.08 7.60
CA GLY A 7 0.01 18.00 8.31
C GLY A 7 -1.06 17.04 7.77
N HIS A 8 -0.78 16.22 6.75
CA HIS A 8 -1.75 15.32 6.11
C HIS A 8 -1.46 13.81 6.29
N ALA A 9 -0.36 13.43 6.97
CA ALA A 9 0.05 12.02 7.14
C ALA A 9 -0.29 11.41 8.52
N SER A 10 -0.88 12.19 9.43
CA SER A 10 -1.06 11.89 10.85
C SER A 10 -1.88 10.61 11.13
N GLY A 11 -2.80 10.23 10.25
CA GLY A 11 -3.57 8.99 10.38
C GLY A 11 -2.76 7.72 10.12
N ARG A 12 -1.88 7.74 9.10
CA ARG A 12 -1.09 6.56 8.73
C ARG A 12 -0.07 6.23 9.80
N ASP A 13 0.66 7.23 10.27
CA ASP A 13 1.66 7.07 11.34
C ASP A 13 1.06 6.48 12.60
N LYS A 14 -0.19 6.84 12.92
CA LYS A 14 -0.94 6.27 14.04
C LYS A 14 -1.19 4.77 13.84
N ILE A 15 -1.62 4.34 12.65
CA ILE A 15 -1.85 2.92 12.33
C ILE A 15 -0.55 2.12 12.47
N PHE A 16 0.57 2.63 11.92
CA PHE A 16 1.88 2.00 12.05
C PHE A 16 2.33 1.85 13.50
N ARG A 17 2.10 2.87 14.32
CA ARG A 17 2.42 2.84 15.75
C ARG A 17 1.57 1.83 16.51
N ILE A 18 0.28 1.72 16.19
CA ILE A 18 -0.63 0.74 16.79
C ILE A 18 -0.22 -0.68 16.37
N GLN A 19 0.00 -0.93 15.07
CA GLN A 19 0.41 -2.25 14.58
C GLN A 19 1.70 -2.71 15.26
N ARG A 20 2.72 -1.84 15.31
CA ARG A 20 3.98 -2.17 15.99
C ARG A 20 3.79 -2.41 17.48
N ARG A 21 2.90 -1.67 18.16
CA ARG A 21 2.60 -1.90 19.58
C ARG A 21 1.93 -3.25 19.80
N MET A 22 0.96 -3.63 18.96
CA MET A 22 0.32 -4.95 19.04
C MET A 22 1.34 -6.07 18.83
N LEU A 23 2.18 -5.94 17.81
CA LEU A 23 3.23 -6.94 17.52
C LEU A 23 4.17 -7.15 18.71
N ARG A 24 4.53 -6.06 19.42
CA ARG A 24 5.36 -6.13 20.63
C ARG A 24 4.69 -6.89 21.77
N ILE A 25 3.39 -6.67 21.97
CA ILE A 25 2.63 -7.35 23.03
C ILE A 25 2.54 -8.85 22.73
N VAL A 26 2.17 -9.20 21.49
CA VAL A 26 2.01 -10.60 21.05
C VAL A 26 3.35 -11.36 21.13
N ALA A 27 4.45 -10.74 20.74
CA ALA A 27 5.77 -11.37 20.75
C ALA A 27 6.57 -11.14 22.05
N GLY A 28 5.97 -10.54 23.09
CA GLY A 28 6.65 -10.29 24.37
C GLY A 28 7.92 -9.41 24.28
N LEU A 29 7.99 -8.52 23.29
CA LEU A 29 9.19 -7.71 23.02
C LEU A 29 9.34 -6.54 23.98
N TYR A 30 10.59 -6.29 24.41
CA TYR A 30 10.95 -5.07 25.15
C TYR A 30 10.76 -3.80 24.30
N TYR A 31 10.58 -2.65 24.96
CA TYR A 31 10.20 -1.37 24.35
C TYR A 31 11.08 -0.94 23.16
N ARG A 32 12.40 -1.17 23.25
CA ARG A 32 13.36 -0.79 22.19
C ARG A 32 13.78 -1.92 21.26
N SER A 33 13.26 -3.14 21.44
CA SER A 33 13.65 -4.27 20.59
C SER A 33 13.23 -4.06 19.14
N CYS A 34 14.00 -4.61 18.21
CA CYS A 34 13.63 -4.59 16.79
C CYS A 34 12.44 -5.52 16.54
N CYS A 35 11.37 -5.01 15.92
CA CYS A 35 10.20 -5.82 15.56
C CYS A 35 10.32 -6.49 14.19
N ARG A 36 11.41 -6.24 13.44
CA ARG A 36 11.53 -6.65 12.02
C ARG A 36 11.49 -8.17 11.85
N GLY A 37 12.19 -8.93 12.69
CA GLY A 37 12.20 -10.40 12.63
C GLY A 37 10.84 -11.02 12.99
N VAL A 38 10.12 -10.39 13.92
CA VAL A 38 8.84 -10.87 14.43
C VAL A 38 7.75 -10.91 13.35
N TYR A 39 7.78 -10.01 12.36
CA TYR A 39 6.86 -10.09 11.22
C TYR A 39 7.00 -11.42 10.46
N GLY A 40 8.24 -11.89 10.26
CA GLY A 40 8.50 -13.18 9.63
C GLY A 40 8.13 -14.37 10.52
N GLU A 41 8.46 -14.31 11.81
CA GLU A 41 8.14 -15.36 12.78
C GLU A 41 6.64 -15.58 12.95
N LEU A 42 5.85 -14.49 12.97
CA LEU A 42 4.39 -14.56 13.09
C LEU A 42 3.68 -14.76 11.73
N GLY A 43 4.42 -14.71 10.61
CA GLY A 43 3.81 -14.73 9.27
C GLY A 43 2.88 -13.53 9.02
N ILE A 44 3.11 -12.40 9.68
CA ILE A 44 2.28 -11.20 9.59
C ILE A 44 2.92 -10.21 8.62
N MET A 45 2.11 -9.69 7.71
CA MET A 45 2.52 -8.63 6.79
C MET A 45 2.30 -7.25 7.43
N SER A 46 3.24 -6.33 7.21
CA SER A 46 3.07 -4.95 7.66
C SER A 46 1.99 -4.23 6.84
N PHE A 47 1.36 -3.19 7.42
CA PHE A 47 0.35 -2.38 6.72
C PHE A 47 0.75 -1.93 5.29
N PRO A 48 2.01 -1.50 5.00
CA PRO A 48 2.40 -1.07 3.67
C PRO A 48 2.58 -2.25 2.72
N GLU A 49 3.05 -3.39 3.22
CA GLU A 49 3.15 -4.61 2.43
C GLU A 49 1.74 -5.11 2.06
N LEU A 50 0.78 -5.07 2.99
CA LEU A 50 -0.63 -5.35 2.70
C LEU A 50 -1.19 -4.38 1.64
N TYR A 51 -0.94 -3.09 1.81
CA TYR A 51 -1.39 -2.09 0.84
C TYR A 51 -0.82 -2.35 -0.57
N ILE A 52 0.48 -2.65 -0.67
CA ILE A 52 1.12 -2.99 -1.94
C ILE A 52 0.54 -4.29 -2.50
N TYR A 53 0.34 -5.30 -1.67
CA TYR A 53 -0.22 -6.58 -2.07
C TYR A 53 -1.65 -6.43 -2.63
N GLU A 54 -2.50 -5.67 -1.94
CA GLU A 54 -3.85 -5.32 -2.41
C GLU A 54 -3.81 -4.55 -3.73
N CYS A 55 -2.87 -3.61 -3.87
CA CYS A 55 -2.66 -2.93 -5.15
C CYS A 55 -2.29 -3.94 -6.24
N LEU A 56 -1.35 -4.85 -5.99
CA LEU A 56 -0.95 -5.85 -6.98
C LEU A 56 -2.11 -6.79 -7.36
N LEU A 57 -2.92 -7.22 -6.39
CA LEU A 57 -4.11 -8.02 -6.64
C LEU A 57 -5.14 -7.26 -7.47
N TYR A 58 -5.38 -6.00 -7.13
CA TYR A 58 -6.27 -5.13 -7.90
C TYR A 58 -5.77 -4.94 -9.33
N ALA A 59 -4.47 -4.70 -9.51
CA ALA A 59 -3.85 -4.55 -10.83
C ALA A 59 -4.02 -5.81 -11.67
N ARG A 60 -3.71 -6.97 -11.08
CA ARG A 60 -3.81 -8.26 -11.75
C ARG A 60 -5.24 -8.61 -12.15
N SER A 61 -6.21 -8.37 -11.27
CA SER A 61 -7.62 -8.67 -11.53
C SER A 61 -8.24 -7.72 -12.58
N ASN A 62 -7.72 -6.50 -12.68
CA ASN A 62 -8.26 -5.48 -13.58
C ASN A 62 -7.38 -5.20 -14.79
N VAL A 63 -6.38 -6.05 -15.12
CA VAL A 63 -5.48 -5.85 -16.28
C VAL A 63 -6.25 -5.58 -17.57
N HIS A 64 -7.40 -6.23 -17.77
CA HIS A 64 -8.25 -6.04 -18.94
C HIS A 64 -8.95 -4.68 -18.99
N CYS A 65 -9.12 -4.02 -17.85
CA CYS A 65 -9.76 -2.73 -17.70
C CYS A 65 -8.75 -1.57 -17.64
N VAL A 66 -7.45 -1.86 -17.55
CA VAL A 66 -6.44 -0.80 -17.50
C VAL A 66 -5.99 -0.41 -18.89
N THR A 67 -6.24 0.86 -19.22
CA THR A 67 -5.86 1.45 -20.50
C THR A 67 -4.34 1.49 -20.65
N ARG A 68 -3.85 1.00 -21.78
CA ARG A 68 -2.44 1.07 -22.15
C ARG A 68 -2.13 2.42 -22.77
N ASN A 69 -0.85 2.78 -22.76
CA ASN A 69 -0.44 4.02 -23.41
C ASN A 69 -0.69 3.99 -24.94
N SER A 70 -0.66 2.78 -25.54
CA SER A 70 -1.04 2.54 -26.94
C SER A 70 -2.51 2.83 -27.28
N ASP A 71 -3.40 2.83 -26.28
CA ASP A 71 -4.84 3.01 -26.54
C ASP A 71 -5.21 4.49 -26.75
N PHE A 72 -4.32 5.41 -26.35
CA PHE A 72 -4.50 6.87 -26.50
C PHE A 72 -3.59 7.49 -27.56
N HIS A 73 -2.42 6.91 -27.80
CA HIS A 73 -1.47 7.44 -28.76
C HIS A 73 -1.33 6.48 -29.95
N SER A 74 -1.67 6.97 -31.14
CA SER A 74 -1.60 6.19 -32.39
C SER A 74 -0.16 5.98 -32.90
N TYR A 75 0.85 6.62 -32.31
CA TYR A 75 2.25 6.44 -32.69
C TYR A 75 2.97 5.51 -31.70
N LYS A 76 3.95 4.75 -32.18
CA LYS A 76 4.70 3.79 -31.36
C LYS A 76 5.62 4.52 -30.40
N GLU A 77 5.15 4.72 -29.17
CA GLU A 77 5.99 5.20 -28.06
C GLU A 77 6.82 4.06 -27.47
N ARG A 78 8.05 4.34 -27.01
CA ARG A 78 8.82 3.42 -26.16
C ARG A 78 8.06 3.28 -24.83
N GLY A 79 7.31 2.19 -24.67
CA GLY A 79 6.40 1.97 -23.54
C GLY A 79 4.91 1.88 -23.92
N GLY A 80 4.56 1.69 -25.20
CA GLY A 80 3.16 1.57 -25.62
C GLY A 80 2.37 0.45 -24.93
N SER A 81 3.03 -0.66 -24.57
CA SER A 81 2.43 -1.76 -23.81
C SER A 81 2.35 -1.50 -22.30
N ASP A 82 2.96 -0.41 -21.81
CA ASP A 82 2.95 -0.11 -20.38
C ASP A 82 1.58 0.38 -19.93
N VAL A 83 1.27 -0.05 -18.71
CA VAL A 83 0.03 0.29 -18.03
C VAL A 83 0.13 1.73 -17.55
N ARG A 84 -0.83 2.57 -17.96
CA ARG A 84 -0.80 3.99 -17.59
C ARG A 84 -1.23 4.18 -16.13
N SER A 85 -0.39 4.85 -15.34
CA SER A 85 -0.60 5.08 -13.91
C SER A 85 -1.91 5.84 -13.58
N SER A 86 -2.40 6.69 -14.49
CA SER A 86 -3.62 7.48 -14.28
C SER A 86 -4.91 6.66 -14.16
N SER A 87 -4.91 5.41 -14.63
CA SER A 87 -6.07 4.50 -14.55
C SER A 87 -6.07 3.68 -13.26
N PHE A 88 -5.00 3.78 -12.45
CA PHE A 88 -4.82 2.99 -11.24
C PHE A 88 -5.37 3.75 -10.02
N ARG A 89 -6.68 3.61 -9.76
CA ARG A 89 -7.31 4.11 -8.53
C ARG A 89 -7.60 2.94 -7.60
N PRO A 90 -6.71 2.62 -6.63
CA PRO A 90 -6.94 1.54 -5.68
C PRO A 90 -8.12 1.89 -4.76
N PHE A 91 -9.30 1.38 -5.13
CA PHE A 91 -10.48 0.96 -4.37
C PHE A 91 -11.12 1.85 -3.26
N TRP A 92 -10.45 2.82 -2.64
CA TRP A 92 -11.01 3.63 -1.53
C TRP A 92 -12.20 4.55 -1.91
N VAL A 93 -12.68 4.49 -3.15
CA VAL A 93 -13.92 5.16 -3.60
C VAL A 93 -15.16 4.26 -3.48
N TYR A 94 -15.03 2.94 -3.35
CA TYR A 94 -16.19 2.02 -3.39
C TYR A 94 -16.85 1.72 -2.04
N HIS A 95 -16.24 2.05 -0.89
CA HIS A 95 -16.88 1.83 0.43
C HIS A 95 -17.97 2.88 0.79
N LYS A 96 -18.26 3.85 -0.08
CA LYS A 96 -19.41 4.75 0.08
C LYS A 96 -20.66 4.32 -0.69
N ALA A 97 -20.62 3.21 -1.43
CA ALA A 97 -21.76 2.72 -2.23
C ALA A 97 -22.48 1.51 -1.62
N LEU A 98 -22.15 1.11 -0.38
CA LEU A 98 -22.75 -0.05 0.28
C LEU A 98 -22.89 0.17 1.80
N ILE A 99 -23.50 1.29 2.17
CA ILE A 99 -24.30 1.52 3.39
C ILE A 99 -25.47 2.41 3.00
#